data_AF-A0A950QFU8-F1
#
_entry.id   AF-A0A950QFU8-F1
#
_cell.length_a   1.000
_cell.length_b   1.000
_cell.length_c   1.000
_cell.angle_alpha   90.00
_cell.angle_beta   90.00
_cell.angle_gamma   90.00
#
_symmetry.space_group_name_H-M   'P 1'
#
loop_
_entity.id
_entity.type
_entity.pdbx_description
1 polymer ?
#
loop_
_entity_poly.entity_id
_entity_poly.type
_entity_poly.pdbx_seq_one_letter_code
_entity_poly.pdbx_strand_id
1 'polypeptide(L)'
;MSYSGERGERGDRGDRGERGGGARRPFFRRKKTCPFSGANAPKIDYKDVKLLQRFISERGKIVPSRITAVSTSKQRLLAKAIKRARFMALLPYVVK
;
A
#
# COMPACT_ATOMS: atom_id res chain seq x y z
N MET A 1 9.43 15.15 -58.06
CA MET A 1 10.61 14.92 -57.19
C MET A 1 10.10 14.74 -55.77
N SER A 2 10.01 13.50 -55.30
CA SER A 2 9.45 13.12 -54.01
C SER A 2 10.60 12.85 -53.04
N TYR A 3 10.78 13.67 -52.01
CA TYR A 3 11.78 13.42 -50.97
C TYR A 3 11.18 12.48 -49.91
N SER A 4 11.52 11.20 -50.04
CA SER A 4 11.34 10.17 -49.01
C SER A 4 12.35 10.41 -47.88
N GLY A 5 11.86 10.91 -46.74
CA GLY A 5 12.65 11.13 -45.53
C GLY A 5 13.02 9.83 -44.81
N GLU A 6 14.32 9.65 -44.57
CA GLU A 6 14.94 8.49 -43.95
C GLU A 6 14.69 8.49 -42.43
N ARG A 7 14.13 7.39 -41.92
CA ARG A 7 13.79 7.19 -40.51
C ARG A 7 15.01 6.65 -39.76
N GLY A 8 15.72 7.54 -39.07
CA GLY A 8 16.91 7.21 -38.27
C GLY A 8 16.66 6.16 -37.18
N GLU A 9 17.58 5.20 -37.10
CA GLU A 9 17.57 4.04 -36.21
C GLU A 9 17.84 4.44 -34.75
N ARG A 10 16.93 4.03 -33.84
CA ARG A 10 17.12 4.22 -32.39
C ARG A 10 18.07 3.16 -31.87
N GLY A 11 19.29 3.60 -31.56
CA GLY A 11 20.35 2.79 -30.97
C GLY A 11 19.96 2.07 -29.68
N ASP A 12 20.45 0.84 -29.62
CA ASP A 12 20.41 -0.13 -28.53
C ASP A 12 21.06 0.42 -27.26
N ARG A 13 20.31 0.49 -26.15
CA ARG A 13 20.84 0.85 -24.83
C ARG A 13 21.18 -0.42 -24.05
N GLY A 14 22.39 -0.91 -24.30
CA GLY A 14 23.40 -1.13 -23.27
C GLY A 14 22.95 -1.87 -22.02
N ASP A 15 23.14 -3.19 -22.09
CA ASP A 15 23.37 -4.10 -20.97
C ASP A 15 24.28 -3.46 -19.91
N ARG A 16 23.75 -3.30 -18.69
CA ARG A 16 24.54 -2.81 -17.57
C ARG A 16 24.05 -3.42 -16.25
N GLY A 17 24.72 -4.49 -15.85
CA GLY A 17 25.01 -4.71 -14.43
C GLY A 17 24.72 -6.10 -13.90
N GLU A 18 25.53 -7.09 -14.28
CA GLU A 18 25.93 -8.14 -13.35
C GLU A 18 26.66 -7.49 -12.16
N ARG A 19 25.99 -7.45 -11.00
CA ARG A 19 26.65 -7.29 -9.71
C ARG A 19 26.17 -8.39 -8.79
N GLY A 20 27.07 -9.33 -8.53
CA GLY A 20 26.88 -10.42 -7.59
C GLY A 20 26.37 -9.95 -6.23
N GLY A 21 25.42 -10.70 -5.69
CA GLY A 21 24.94 -10.56 -4.33
C GLY A 21 24.61 -11.95 -3.83
N GLY A 22 25.42 -12.47 -2.90
CA GLY A 22 25.31 -13.81 -2.33
C GLY A 22 23.88 -14.15 -1.93
N ALA A 23 23.53 -15.42 -2.11
CA ALA A 23 22.21 -15.99 -1.85
C ALA A 23 21.73 -15.68 -0.42
N ARG A 24 21.06 -14.53 -0.27
CA ARG A 24 20.29 -14.21 0.93
C ARG A 24 19.18 -15.23 0.96
N ARG A 25 19.30 -16.19 1.89
CA ARG A 25 18.23 -17.14 2.26
C ARG A 25 16.90 -16.41 2.14
N PRO A 26 15.94 -16.88 1.31
CA PRO A 26 14.65 -16.23 1.24
C PRO A 26 14.04 -16.42 2.62
N PHE A 27 14.12 -15.39 3.47
CA PHE A 27 13.35 -15.33 4.69
C PHE A 27 11.93 -15.66 4.27
N PHE A 28 11.42 -16.79 4.77
CA PHE A 28 10.11 -17.31 4.42
C PHE A 28 9.09 -16.27 4.86
N ARG A 29 8.82 -15.29 4.00
CA ARG A 29 7.98 -14.15 4.31
C ARG A 29 6.58 -14.71 4.21
N ARG A 30 6.06 -15.20 5.35
CA ARG A 30 4.68 -15.69 5.46
C ARG A 30 3.80 -14.70 4.71
N LYS A 31 3.12 -15.18 3.67
CA LYS A 31 2.15 -14.40 2.91
C LYS A 31 1.06 -14.01 3.89
N LYS A 32 1.10 -12.76 4.36
CA LYS A 32 0.06 -12.24 5.25
C LYS A 32 -1.22 -12.11 4.44
N THR A 33 -2.29 -12.74 4.90
CA THR A 33 -3.61 -12.64 4.29
C THR A 33 -4.26 -11.32 4.68
N CYS A 34 -5.03 -10.74 3.77
CA CYS A 34 -5.73 -9.50 4.05
C CYS A 34 -6.90 -9.75 5.01
N PRO A 35 -6.97 -9.05 6.17
CA PRO A 35 -8.01 -9.27 7.17
C PRO A 35 -9.42 -8.94 6.66
N PHE A 36 -9.52 -8.15 5.59
CA PHE A 36 -10.78 -7.75 4.99
C PHE A 36 -11.17 -8.59 3.76
N SER A 37 -10.39 -9.61 3.38
CA SER A 37 -10.66 -10.44 2.19
C SER A 37 -11.29 -11.79 2.48
N GLY A 38 -11.54 -12.15 3.75
CA GLY A 38 -12.24 -13.38 4.12
C GLY A 38 -13.76 -13.27 4.02
N ALA A 39 -14.46 -14.41 4.12
CA ALA A 39 -15.93 -14.50 4.09
C ALA A 39 -16.61 -13.73 5.25
N ASN A 40 -15.94 -13.63 6.40
CA ASN A 40 -16.41 -12.88 7.58
C ASN A 40 -15.75 -11.49 7.68
N ALA A 41 -15.39 -10.88 6.54
CA ALA A 41 -14.71 -9.59 6.55
C ALA A 41 -15.66 -8.50 7.09
N PRO A 42 -15.26 -7.79 8.16
CA PRO A 42 -16.06 -6.68 8.65
C PRO A 42 -16.06 -5.55 7.62
N LYS A 43 -17.23 -4.91 7.46
CA LYS A 43 -17.38 -3.77 6.58
C LYS A 43 -16.57 -2.59 7.13
N ILE A 44 -15.90 -1.86 6.23
CA ILE A 44 -15.06 -0.73 6.60
C ILE A 44 -15.93 0.53 6.64
N ASP A 45 -16.42 0.88 7.82
CA ASP A 45 -17.20 2.10 8.05
C ASP A 45 -16.52 3.02 9.08
N TYR A 46 -16.82 4.32 9.01
CA TYR A 46 -16.21 5.33 9.90
C TYR A 46 -16.80 5.30 11.33
N LYS A 47 -17.96 4.68 11.50
CA LYS A 47 -18.67 4.57 12.78
C LYS A 47 -18.05 3.49 13.69
N ASP A 48 -17.37 2.50 13.09
CA ASP A 48 -16.79 1.38 13.81
C ASP A 48 -15.42 1.73 14.39
N VAL A 49 -15.42 2.56 15.43
CA VAL A 49 -14.20 3.08 16.07
C VAL A 49 -13.29 1.94 16.54
N LYS A 50 -13.86 0.87 17.12
CA LYS A 50 -13.10 -0.31 17.60
C LYS A 50 -12.31 -1.00 16.49
N LEU A 51 -12.87 -1.05 15.28
CA LEU A 51 -12.19 -1.63 14.12
C LEU A 51 -11.07 -0.70 13.64
N LEU A 52 -11.38 0.59 13.50
CA LEU A 52 -10.44 1.59 12.99
C LEU A 52 -9.24 1.81 13.92
N GLN A 53 -9.44 1.75 15.25
CA GLN A 53 -8.36 1.88 16.23
C GLN A 53 -7.24 0.85 16.02
N ARG A 54 -7.57 -0.37 15.58
CA ARG A 54 -6.57 -1.42 15.29
C ARG A 54 -5.63 -1.09 14.13
N PHE A 55 -6.04 -0.14 13.27
CA PHE A 55 -5.26 0.30 12.10
C PHE A 55 -4.61 1.66 12.31
N ILE A 56 -4.58 2.15 13.55
CA ILE A 56 -3.96 3.41 13.95
C ILE A 56 -2.87 3.08 14.97
N SER A 57 -1.73 3.76 14.88
CA SER A 57 -0.66 3.63 15.86
C SER A 57 -1.03 4.35 17.16
N GLU A 58 -0.31 4.05 18.25
CA GLU A 58 -0.48 4.75 19.53
C GLU A 58 -0.41 6.27 19.39
N ARG A 59 0.45 6.77 18.50
CA ARG A 59 0.61 8.21 18.22
C ARG A 59 -0.50 8.82 17.37
N GLY A 60 -1.52 8.06 16.99
CA GLY A 60 -2.59 8.52 16.11
C GLY A 60 -2.24 8.54 14.62
N LYS A 61 -1.20 7.84 14.15
CA LYS A 61 -0.86 7.75 12.70
C LYS A 61 -1.50 6.51 12.07
N ILE A 62 -1.87 6.58 10.79
CA ILE A 62 -2.42 5.41 10.09
C ILE A 62 -1.30 4.40 9.85
N VAL A 63 -1.51 3.14 10.23
CA VAL A 63 -0.52 2.08 10.06
C VAL A 63 -0.43 1.68 8.57
N PRO A 64 0.79 1.56 7.99
CA PRO A 64 0.96 1.23 6.58
C PRO A 64 0.53 -0.20 6.25
N SER A 65 0.11 -0.43 5.01
CA SER A 65 -0.37 -1.73 4.50
C SER A 65 0.65 -2.86 4.63
N ARG A 66 1.96 -2.57 4.66
CA ARG A 66 3.03 -3.55 4.86
C ARG A 66 2.94 -4.24 6.24
N ILE A 67 2.43 -3.54 7.24
CA ILE A 67 2.29 -4.07 8.60
C ILE A 67 0.94 -4.77 8.74
N THR A 68 -0.14 -4.09 8.33
CA THR A 68 -1.54 -4.53 8.49
C THR A 68 -1.99 -5.57 7.47
N ALA A 69 -1.19 -5.82 6.43
CA ALA A 69 -1.48 -6.74 5.33
C ALA A 69 -2.79 -6.47 4.57
N VAL A 70 -3.29 -5.23 4.63
CA VAL A 70 -4.51 -4.84 3.92
C VAL A 70 -4.21 -4.64 2.43
N SER A 71 -5.08 -5.14 1.56
CA SER A 71 -4.97 -4.93 0.11
C SER A 71 -5.09 -3.45 -0.25
N THR A 72 -4.39 -3.01 -1.30
CA THR A 72 -4.28 -1.58 -1.66
C THR A 72 -5.63 -0.89 -1.81
N SER A 73 -6.60 -1.54 -2.47
CA SER A 73 -7.96 -0.99 -2.65
C SER A 73 -8.67 -0.79 -1.31
N LYS A 74 -8.55 -1.75 -0.39
CA LYS A 74 -9.18 -1.68 0.94
C LYS A 74 -8.44 -0.71 1.86
N GLN A 75 -7.13 -0.56 1.72
CA GLN A 75 -6.34 0.44 2.45
C GLN A 75 -6.77 1.86 2.08
N ARG A 76 -7.12 2.12 0.81
CA ARG A 76 -7.67 3.43 0.38
C ARG A 76 -9.03 3.70 1.03
N LEU A 77 -9.91 2.70 1.08
CA LEU A 77 -11.21 2.79 1.75
C LEU A 77 -11.05 3.02 3.27
N LEU A 78 -10.16 2.26 3.91
CA LEU A 78 -9.81 2.39 5.32
C LEU A 78 -9.28 3.78 5.64
N ALA A 79 -8.36 4.31 4.82
CA ALA A 79 -7.85 5.66 5.00
C ALA A 79 -8.95 6.73 4.89
N LYS A 80 -9.91 6.57 3.96
CA LYS A 80 -11.08 7.46 3.86
C LYS A 80 -11.96 7.38 5.11
N ALA A 81 -12.23 6.17 5.59
CA ALA A 81 -13.02 5.96 6.81
C ALA A 81 -12.35 6.58 8.05
N ILE A 82 -11.04 6.38 8.24
CA ILE A 82 -10.28 6.98 9.34
C ILE A 82 -10.31 8.51 9.26
N LYS A 83 -10.13 9.10 8.06
CA LYS A 83 -10.20 10.56 7.89
C LYS A 83 -11.58 11.13 8.25
N ARG A 84 -12.66 10.44 7.83
CA ARG A 84 -14.04 10.83 8.19
C ARG A 84 -14.28 10.72 9.70
N ALA A 85 -13.85 9.63 10.32
CA ALA A 85 -13.97 9.43 11.76
C ALA A 85 -13.22 10.52 12.56
N ARG A 86 -12.04 10.96 12.08
CA ARG A 86 -11.31 12.08 12.69
C ARG A 86 -12.03 13.42 12.54
N PHE A 87 -12.65 13.66 11.39
CA PHE A 87 -13.46 14.88 11.19
C PHE A 87 -14.66 14.93 12.15
N MET A 88 -15.25 13.77 12.46
CA MET A 88 -16.35 13.64 13.42
C MET A 88 -15.89 13.51 14.87
N ALA A 89 -14.61 13.80 15.18
CA ALA A 89 -14.03 13.70 16.52
C ALA A 89 -14.09 12.29 17.18
N LEU A 90 -14.36 11.23 16.41
CA LEU A 90 -14.39 9.85 16.92
C LEU A 90 -12.98 9.28 17.15
N LEU A 91 -11.98 9.85 16.47
CA LEU A 91 -10.58 9.42 16.54
C LEU A 91 -9.64 10.63 16.63
N PRO A 92 -8.58 10.57 17.44
CA PRO A 92 -7.62 11.66 17.56
C PRO A 92 -6.70 11.75 16.33
N TYR A 93 -6.24 12.97 16.04
CA TYR A 93 -5.17 13.23 15.07
C TYR A 93 -3.79 12.95 15.66
N VAL A 94 -3.61 13.27 16.94
CA VAL A 94 -2.39 13.10 17.72
C VAL A 94 -2.79 12.71 19.13
N VAL A 95 -2.16 11.67 19.67
CA VAL A 95 -2.23 11.32 21.09
C VAL A 95 -0.96 11.86 21.73
N LYS A 96 -1.11 12.62 22.82
CA LYS A 96 -0.04 13.35 23.49
C LYS A 96 0.71 12.43 24.46
#